data_AF-A0A1W1CGZ4-F1
#
_entry.id   AF-A0A1W1CGZ4-F1
#
_cell.length_a   1.000
_cell.length_b   1.000
_cell.length_c   1.000
_cell.angle_alpha   90.00
_cell.angle_beta   90.00
_cell.angle_gamma   90.00
#
_symmetry.space_group_name_H-M   'P 1'
#
loop_
_entity.id
_entity.type
_entity.pdbx_description
1 polymer ?
#
loop_
_entity_poly.entity_id
_entity_poly.type
_entity_poly.pdbx_seq_one_letter_code
_entity_poly.pdbx_strand_id
1 'polypeptide(L)'
;MNKIRQYSTTFVLIRGLMIAMLSSAFIYLNHWGLSTPLVNTFLGLLALYLLLESNSTTWFISGAFIGLFWFWWIALSLIHYDMLWAAPIEILIIMLIYGILFAFISWLSEKISYYFFRTRATRPTLLPLIFKAVGLLLLSYIHPLSFDWFKPELMFVESYIGIEKWQFGIVLSGIVLSLWQKKPYTLLLILFTYTPYPVTLTKTPQNIELVTTHTSIHDKWNNTLHKEQFQALFKQIDHAIDTNKSLVILPESVFPVFINRELKLFQELQEKSKSISIATGGLYWDGESPRNSTYIFTNKQVSIANKVLLVPFGESNPLPDFLSNWVNKVFYDGAVDYKASDKVTDYKIDGITYRNAICFEATSEKLYEKDKNGDRPKNMIVLSNNGWFTPSVEPTLQKLLLLYYNKKYGTTIYHAINMSESYIVQKGIIFTPSI
;
A
#
# COMPACT_ATOMS: atom_id res chain seq x y z
N MET A 1 -0.51 -14.45 -44.39
CA MET A 1 -0.33 -13.19 -43.63
C MET A 1 -1.17 -13.29 -42.35
N ASN A 2 -0.54 -13.46 -41.18
CA ASN A 2 -1.21 -13.80 -39.93
C ASN A 2 -2.19 -12.71 -39.48
N LYS A 3 -3.46 -13.07 -39.25
CA LYS A 3 -4.55 -12.19 -38.76
C LYS A 3 -4.16 -11.43 -37.47
N ILE A 4 -3.22 -11.93 -36.68
CA ILE A 4 -2.71 -11.29 -35.45
C ILE A 4 -1.98 -9.97 -35.72
N ARG A 5 -1.24 -9.84 -36.83
CA ARG A 5 -0.55 -8.58 -37.20
C ARG A 5 -1.52 -7.43 -37.51
N GLN A 6 -2.80 -7.74 -37.73
CA GLN A 6 -3.83 -6.75 -38.06
C GLN A 6 -4.42 -6.07 -36.80
N TYR A 7 -4.22 -6.65 -35.61
CA TYR A 7 -4.83 -6.18 -34.35
C TYR A 7 -3.84 -5.67 -33.30
N SER A 8 -2.54 -5.96 -33.44
CA SER A 8 -1.50 -5.39 -32.59
C SER A 8 -0.22 -5.17 -33.39
N THR A 9 0.15 -3.91 -33.59
CA THR A 9 1.44 -3.55 -34.18
C THR A 9 2.49 -3.51 -33.07
N THR A 10 3.75 -3.80 -33.41
CA THR A 10 4.86 -3.68 -32.45
C THR A 10 4.90 -2.29 -31.79
N PHE A 11 4.48 -1.26 -32.53
CA PHE A 11 4.33 0.10 -32.01
C PHE A 11 3.35 0.20 -30.83
N VAL A 12 2.18 -0.45 -30.91
CA VAL A 12 1.16 -0.44 -29.85
C VAL A 12 1.68 -1.13 -28.58
N LEU A 13 2.41 -2.23 -28.73
CA LEU A 13 3.07 -2.93 -27.61
C LEU A 13 4.15 -2.07 -26.96
N ILE A 14 5.06 -1.50 -27.74
CA ILE A 14 6.14 -0.63 -27.24
C ILE A 14 5.56 0.60 -26.55
N ARG A 15 4.55 1.24 -27.15
CA ARG A 15 3.92 2.43 -26.58
C ARG A 15 3.23 2.11 -25.25
N GLY A 16 2.49 1.00 -25.17
CA GLY A 16 1.83 0.60 -23.93
C GLY A 16 2.83 0.25 -22.81
N LEU A 17 3.90 -0.48 -23.15
CA LEU A 17 4.99 -0.78 -22.22
C LEU A 17 5.68 0.50 -21.72
N MET A 18 5.98 1.44 -22.61
CA MET A 18 6.61 2.72 -22.27
C MET A 18 5.72 3.54 -21.32
N ILE A 19 4.42 3.65 -21.61
CA ILE A 19 3.46 4.32 -20.72
C ILE A 19 3.49 3.67 -19.33
N ALA A 20 3.45 2.34 -19.27
CA ALA A 20 3.48 1.62 -18.00
C ALA A 20 4.78 1.90 -17.23
N MET A 21 5.95 1.80 -17.88
CA MET A 21 7.24 2.13 -17.28
C MET A 21 7.27 3.56 -16.71
N LEU A 22 6.82 4.55 -17.48
CA LEU A 22 6.78 5.95 -17.06
C LEU A 22 5.83 6.15 -15.86
N SER A 23 4.65 5.53 -15.90
CA SER A 23 3.65 5.64 -14.83
C SER A 23 4.04 4.93 -13.53
N SER A 24 4.89 3.90 -13.62
CA SER A 24 5.38 3.12 -12.48
C SER A 24 6.75 3.57 -11.98
N ALA A 25 7.45 4.45 -12.73
CA ALA A 25 8.84 4.82 -12.47
C ALA A 25 9.07 5.33 -11.04
N PHE A 26 8.13 6.08 -10.47
CA PHE A 26 8.23 6.61 -9.11
C PHE A 26 8.47 5.52 -8.04
N ILE A 27 7.92 4.31 -8.23
CA ILE A 27 8.13 3.18 -7.31
C ILE A 27 9.59 2.74 -7.36
N TYR A 28 10.11 2.49 -8.56
CA TYR A 28 11.45 1.94 -8.77
C TYR A 28 12.55 2.98 -8.53
N LEU A 29 12.30 4.25 -8.87
CA LEU A 29 13.18 5.36 -8.53
C LEU A 29 13.28 5.52 -7.01
N ASN A 30 12.18 5.39 -6.25
CA ASN A 30 12.26 5.39 -4.79
C ASN A 30 12.99 4.14 -4.27
N HIS A 31 12.69 2.97 -4.83
CA HIS A 31 13.30 1.69 -4.43
C HIS A 31 14.83 1.71 -4.55
N TRP A 32 15.37 2.36 -5.58
CA TRP A 32 16.81 2.48 -5.82
C TRP A 32 17.43 3.77 -5.26
N GLY A 33 16.67 4.60 -4.53
CA GLY A 33 17.19 5.86 -3.97
C GLY A 33 17.47 6.95 -5.01
N LEU A 34 16.86 6.88 -6.18
CA LEU A 34 17.00 7.81 -7.31
C LEU A 34 15.80 8.77 -7.46
N SER A 35 14.83 8.72 -6.54
CA SER A 35 13.62 9.54 -6.58
C SER A 35 13.96 11.02 -6.40
N THR A 36 13.51 11.85 -7.36
CA THR A 36 13.60 13.31 -7.24
C THR A 36 12.29 13.95 -7.68
N PRO A 37 11.88 15.09 -7.07
CA PRO A 37 10.62 15.73 -7.43
C PRO A 37 10.50 16.11 -8.90
N LEU A 38 11.59 16.59 -9.51
CA LEU A 38 11.63 16.97 -10.92
C LEU A 38 11.38 15.76 -11.83
N VAL A 39 12.08 14.64 -11.60
CA VAL A 39 11.95 13.44 -12.42
C VAL A 39 10.56 12.84 -12.29
N ASN A 40 10.04 12.68 -11.07
CA ASN A 40 8.69 12.15 -10.84
C ASN A 40 7.61 13.01 -11.50
N THR A 41 7.75 14.35 -11.41
CA THR A 41 6.83 15.28 -12.08
C THR A 41 6.82 15.07 -13.58
N PHE A 42 8.00 15.04 -14.20
CA PHE A 42 8.13 14.89 -15.65
C PHE A 42 7.59 13.53 -16.14
N LEU A 43 8.01 12.43 -15.50
CA LEU A 43 7.61 11.08 -15.91
C LEU A 43 6.11 10.85 -15.74
N GLY A 44 5.51 11.31 -14.63
CA GLY A 44 4.06 11.19 -14.42
C GLY A 44 3.25 11.98 -15.43
N LEU A 45 3.63 13.23 -15.73
CA LEU A 45 2.97 14.05 -16.75
C LEU A 45 3.09 13.42 -18.15
N LEU A 46 4.28 12.93 -18.51
CA LEU A 46 4.53 12.28 -19.79
C LEU A 46 3.70 10.99 -19.92
N ALA A 47 3.62 10.18 -18.87
CA ALA A 47 2.81 8.96 -18.85
C ALA A 47 1.33 9.26 -19.13
N LEU A 48 0.75 10.24 -18.43
CA LEU A 48 -0.66 10.63 -18.60
C LEU A 48 -0.93 11.22 -19.98
N TYR A 49 -0.02 12.06 -20.51
CA TYR A 49 -0.14 12.63 -21.85
C TYR A 49 -0.16 11.53 -22.92
N LEU A 50 0.81 10.62 -22.87
CA LEU A 50 0.90 9.52 -23.83
C LEU A 50 -0.27 8.56 -23.72
N LEU A 51 -0.76 8.27 -22.50
CA LEU A 51 -1.92 7.41 -22.27
C LEU A 51 -3.20 8.02 -22.84
N LEU A 52 -3.51 9.28 -22.51
CA LEU A 52 -4.75 9.95 -22.95
C LEU A 52 -4.85 10.08 -24.48
N GLU A 53 -3.73 10.29 -25.16
CA GLU A 53 -3.67 10.33 -26.64
C GLU A 53 -3.91 8.94 -27.28
N SER A 54 -3.66 7.84 -26.55
CA SER A 54 -3.61 6.49 -27.10
C SER A 54 -4.98 5.85 -27.34
N ASN A 55 -5.02 4.84 -28.23
CA ASN A 55 -6.21 4.02 -28.51
C ASN A 55 -6.50 2.95 -27.45
N SER A 56 -7.67 2.32 -27.52
CA SER A 56 -8.11 1.29 -26.55
C SER A 56 -7.15 0.09 -26.41
N THR A 57 -6.56 -0.39 -27.50
CA THR A 57 -5.58 -1.50 -27.44
C THR A 57 -4.33 -1.10 -26.64
N THR A 58 -3.85 0.13 -26.82
CA THR A 58 -2.71 0.65 -26.06
C THR A 58 -3.08 0.85 -24.60
N TRP A 59 -4.32 1.26 -24.28
CA TRP A 59 -4.82 1.32 -22.90
C TRP A 59 -4.83 -0.05 -22.24
N PHE A 60 -5.30 -1.09 -22.92
CA PHE A 60 -5.23 -2.47 -22.42
C PHE A 60 -3.80 -2.88 -22.08
N ILE A 61 -2.86 -2.69 -23.02
CA ILE A 61 -1.46 -3.08 -22.83
C ILE A 61 -0.81 -2.26 -21.71
N SER A 62 -1.10 -0.95 -21.66
CA SER A 62 -0.60 -0.08 -20.57
C SER A 62 -1.12 -0.57 -19.23
N GLY A 63 -2.43 -0.80 -19.10
CA GLY A 63 -3.04 -1.33 -17.87
C GLY A 63 -2.43 -2.67 -17.45
N ALA A 64 -2.21 -3.58 -18.41
CA ALA A 64 -1.61 -4.87 -18.11
C ALA A 64 -0.18 -4.76 -17.56
N PHE A 65 0.68 -3.97 -18.19
CA PHE A 65 2.04 -3.75 -17.70
C PHE A 65 2.09 -2.88 -16.44
N ILE A 66 1.14 -1.96 -16.23
CA ILE A 66 0.98 -1.23 -14.97
C ILE A 66 0.67 -2.22 -13.85
N GLY A 67 -0.29 -3.13 -14.06
CA GLY A 67 -0.59 -4.21 -13.11
C GLY A 67 0.64 -5.04 -12.78
N LEU A 68 1.43 -5.43 -13.78
CA LEU A 68 2.71 -6.12 -13.59
C LEU A 68 3.67 -5.28 -12.73
N PHE A 69 4.00 -4.07 -13.16
CA PHE A 69 5.05 -3.27 -12.50
C PHE A 69 4.66 -2.79 -11.10
N TRP A 70 3.37 -2.63 -10.82
CA TRP A 70 2.93 -2.28 -9.47
C TRP A 70 2.82 -3.49 -8.55
N PHE A 71 2.49 -4.68 -9.06
CA PHE A 71 1.97 -5.77 -8.22
C PHE A 71 2.58 -7.16 -8.47
N TRP A 72 3.65 -7.29 -9.27
CA TRP A 72 4.34 -8.57 -9.49
C TRP A 72 4.80 -9.23 -8.18
N TRP A 73 5.08 -8.44 -7.14
CA TRP A 73 5.56 -8.90 -5.85
C TRP A 73 4.53 -9.73 -5.08
N ILE A 74 3.23 -9.64 -5.40
CA ILE A 74 2.20 -10.46 -4.74
C ILE A 74 2.52 -11.95 -4.92
N ALA A 75 2.97 -12.32 -6.12
CA ALA A 75 3.32 -13.70 -6.47
C ALA A 75 4.57 -14.25 -5.75
N LEU A 76 5.35 -13.40 -5.07
CA LEU A 76 6.47 -13.87 -4.24
C LEU A 76 6.00 -14.60 -2.98
N SER A 77 4.80 -14.28 -2.48
CA SER A 77 4.25 -14.92 -1.29
C SER A 77 4.10 -16.43 -1.48
N LEU A 78 3.87 -16.90 -2.72
CA LEU A 78 3.75 -18.31 -3.09
C LEU A 78 4.99 -19.15 -2.77
N ILE A 79 6.17 -18.53 -2.60
CA ILE A 79 7.38 -19.22 -2.16
C ILE A 79 7.17 -19.86 -0.78
N HIS A 80 6.43 -19.19 0.11
CA HIS A 80 6.19 -19.67 1.48
C HIS A 80 5.14 -20.78 1.57
N TYR A 81 4.50 -21.11 0.45
CA TYR A 81 3.48 -22.16 0.33
C TYR A 81 3.93 -23.32 -0.57
N ASP A 82 5.20 -23.35 -1.01
CA ASP A 82 5.71 -24.30 -2.01
C ASP A 82 4.94 -24.27 -3.36
N MET A 83 4.41 -23.09 -3.71
CA MET A 83 3.53 -22.87 -4.87
C MET A 83 4.16 -22.01 -5.97
N LEU A 84 5.49 -21.94 -6.03
CA LEU A 84 6.21 -21.07 -6.98
C LEU A 84 5.82 -21.30 -8.45
N TRP A 85 5.37 -22.51 -8.80
CA TRP A 85 4.86 -22.86 -10.13
C TRP A 85 3.63 -22.02 -10.55
N ALA A 86 2.84 -21.51 -9.59
CA ALA A 86 1.64 -20.72 -9.85
C ALA A 86 1.96 -19.23 -10.08
N ALA A 87 3.18 -18.77 -9.77
CA ALA A 87 3.55 -17.35 -9.88
C ALA A 87 3.35 -16.75 -11.29
N PRO A 88 3.73 -17.42 -12.40
CA PRO A 88 3.45 -16.88 -13.74
C PRO A 88 1.95 -16.75 -14.05
N ILE A 89 1.12 -17.64 -13.49
CA ILE A 89 -0.33 -17.63 -13.68
C ILE A 89 -0.95 -16.46 -12.90
N GLU A 90 -0.54 -16.27 -11.64
CA GLU A 90 -1.00 -15.16 -10.81
C GLU A 90 -0.62 -13.80 -11.41
N ILE A 91 0.63 -13.65 -11.86
CA ILE A 91 1.08 -12.44 -12.56
C ILE A 91 0.24 -12.17 -13.81
N LEU A 92 -0.05 -13.20 -14.61
CA LEU A 92 -0.90 -13.06 -15.80
C LEU A 92 -2.33 -12.61 -15.42
N ILE A 93 -2.90 -13.16 -14.35
CA ILE A 93 -4.22 -12.75 -13.85
C ILE A 93 -4.21 -11.28 -13.44
N ILE A 94 -3.22 -10.84 -12.68
CA ILE A 94 -3.05 -9.43 -12.27
C ILE A 94 -2.97 -8.53 -13.51
N MET A 95 -2.12 -8.90 -14.49
CA MET A 95 -2.00 -8.17 -15.75
C MET A 95 -3.34 -8.09 -16.50
N LEU A 96 -4.11 -9.17 -16.55
CA LEU A 96 -5.40 -9.19 -17.22
C LEU A 96 -6.44 -8.32 -16.50
N ILE A 97 -6.49 -8.34 -15.17
CA ILE A 97 -7.41 -7.51 -14.38
C ILE A 97 -7.19 -6.03 -14.70
N TYR A 98 -5.95 -5.54 -14.57
CA TYR A 98 -5.65 -4.13 -14.84
C TYR A 98 -5.71 -3.78 -16.33
N GLY A 99 -5.35 -4.70 -17.22
CA GLY A 99 -5.52 -4.51 -18.66
C GLY A 99 -6.99 -4.33 -19.06
N ILE A 100 -7.88 -5.20 -18.57
CA ILE A 100 -9.32 -5.11 -18.79
C ILE A 100 -9.88 -3.82 -18.20
N LEU A 101 -9.46 -3.42 -17.00
CA LEU A 101 -9.92 -2.20 -16.34
C LEU A 101 -9.61 -0.95 -17.17
N PHE A 102 -8.38 -0.82 -17.67
CA PHE A 102 -7.99 0.30 -18.53
C PHE A 102 -8.69 0.23 -19.90
N ALA A 103 -8.79 -0.95 -20.50
CA ALA A 103 -9.51 -1.14 -21.75
C ALA A 103 -10.99 -0.75 -21.62
N PHE A 104 -11.63 -1.08 -20.50
CA PHE A 104 -13.01 -0.74 -20.21
C PHE A 104 -13.23 0.77 -20.16
N ILE A 105 -12.33 1.53 -19.52
CA ILE A 105 -12.38 3.00 -19.50
C ILE A 105 -12.31 3.56 -20.93
N SER A 106 -11.34 3.10 -21.73
CA SER A 106 -11.18 3.57 -23.10
C SER A 106 -12.35 3.17 -24.00
N TRP A 107 -12.85 1.93 -23.85
CA TRP A 107 -13.98 1.42 -24.61
C TRP A 107 -15.27 2.19 -24.30
N LEU A 108 -15.54 2.48 -23.02
CA LEU A 108 -16.71 3.24 -22.60
C LEU A 108 -16.66 4.65 -23.18
N SER A 109 -15.49 5.29 -23.12
CA SER A 109 -15.20 6.59 -23.73
C SER A 109 -15.50 6.60 -25.24
N GLU A 110 -15.02 5.60 -25.98
CA GLU A 110 -15.28 5.47 -27.43
C GLU A 110 -16.76 5.22 -27.75
N LYS A 111 -17.43 4.36 -26.97
CA LYS A 111 -18.84 4.00 -27.18
C LYS A 111 -19.78 5.18 -26.93
N ILE A 112 -19.55 5.94 -25.87
CA ILE A 112 -20.33 7.16 -25.58
C ILE A 112 -20.12 8.19 -26.70
N SER A 113 -18.88 8.35 -27.16
CA SER A 113 -18.57 9.29 -28.25
C SER A 113 -19.26 8.93 -29.57
N TYR A 114 -19.30 7.64 -29.91
CA TYR A 114 -20.03 7.15 -31.07
C TYR A 114 -21.54 7.38 -30.94
N TYR A 115 -22.11 7.16 -29.75
CA TYR A 115 -23.55 7.37 -29.51
C TYR A 115 -23.96 8.84 -29.73
N PHE A 116 -23.18 9.80 -29.24
CA PHE A 116 -23.51 11.23 -29.35
C PHE A 116 -23.21 11.83 -30.73
N PHE A 117 -22.11 11.46 -31.37
CA PHE A 117 -21.65 12.14 -32.60
C PHE A 117 -21.80 11.31 -33.87
N ARG A 118 -22.24 10.04 -33.78
CA ARG A 118 -22.41 9.08 -34.89
C ARG A 118 -21.22 8.98 -35.85
N THR A 119 -20.03 9.38 -35.40
CA THR A 119 -18.82 9.43 -36.20
C THR A 119 -17.72 8.68 -35.46
N ARG A 120 -17.06 7.77 -36.18
CA ARG A 120 -15.86 7.09 -35.68
C ARG A 120 -14.67 8.00 -35.95
N ALA A 121 -14.49 9.00 -35.10
CA ALA A 121 -13.39 9.95 -35.25
C ALA A 121 -12.05 9.20 -35.16
N THR A 122 -11.20 9.37 -36.18
CA THR A 122 -9.83 8.84 -36.22
C THR A 122 -8.86 9.61 -35.32
N ARG A 123 -9.32 10.72 -34.71
CA ARG A 123 -8.56 11.60 -33.81
C ARG A 123 -9.29 11.74 -32.48
N PRO A 124 -8.55 11.95 -31.36
CA PRO A 124 -9.16 12.17 -30.06
C PRO A 124 -10.00 13.46 -30.08
N THR A 125 -11.32 13.30 -30.01
CA THR A 125 -12.25 14.42 -29.80
C THR A 125 -12.30 14.76 -28.31
N LEU A 126 -12.84 15.95 -27.98
CA LEU A 126 -12.88 16.44 -26.60
C LEU A 126 -13.63 15.47 -25.67
N LEU A 127 -14.78 14.95 -26.10
CA LEU A 127 -15.62 14.09 -25.26
C LEU A 127 -14.92 12.77 -24.83
N PRO A 128 -14.32 11.96 -25.73
CA PRO A 128 -13.61 10.76 -25.32
C PRO A 128 -12.38 11.05 -24.44
N LEU A 129 -11.67 12.16 -24.68
CA LEU A 129 -10.58 12.60 -23.81
C LEU A 129 -11.08 12.91 -22.39
N ILE A 130 -12.20 13.61 -22.24
CA ILE A 130 -12.83 13.89 -20.95
C ILE A 130 -13.23 12.58 -20.26
N PHE A 131 -13.87 11.64 -20.95
CA PHE A 131 -14.28 10.37 -20.33
C PHE A 131 -13.09 9.52 -19.88
N LYS A 132 -12.01 9.49 -20.67
CA LYS A 132 -10.76 8.83 -20.25
C LYS A 132 -10.16 9.49 -19.01
N ALA A 133 -10.11 10.82 -18.98
CA ALA A 133 -9.63 11.59 -17.83
C ALA A 133 -10.50 11.35 -16.57
N VAL A 134 -11.82 11.39 -16.70
CA VAL A 134 -12.75 11.07 -15.61
C VAL A 134 -12.56 9.63 -15.14
N GLY A 135 -12.39 8.69 -16.07
CA GLY A 135 -12.07 7.30 -15.75
C GLY A 135 -10.81 7.18 -14.90
N LEU A 136 -9.72 7.85 -15.27
CA LEU A 136 -8.48 7.88 -14.48
C LEU A 136 -8.67 8.56 -13.12
N LEU A 137 -9.42 9.67 -13.07
CA LEU A 137 -9.71 10.38 -11.83
C LEU A 137 -10.46 9.52 -10.81
N LEU A 138 -11.40 8.71 -11.28
CA LEU A 138 -12.22 7.81 -10.47
C LEU A 138 -11.56 6.46 -10.17
N LEU A 139 -10.49 6.11 -10.89
CA LEU A 139 -9.88 4.78 -10.85
C LEU A 139 -9.35 4.40 -9.46
N SER A 140 -8.94 5.37 -8.64
CA SER A 140 -8.50 5.13 -7.26
C SER A 140 -9.60 4.62 -6.32
N TYR A 141 -10.88 4.72 -6.73
CA TYR A 141 -12.03 4.25 -5.97
C TYR A 141 -12.47 2.85 -6.39
N ILE A 142 -11.79 2.25 -7.37
CA ILE A 142 -12.04 0.90 -7.84
C ILE A 142 -10.99 -0.01 -7.20
N HIS A 143 -11.43 -0.89 -6.30
CA HIS A 143 -10.56 -1.80 -5.55
C HIS A 143 -10.88 -3.24 -5.94
N PRO A 144 -10.29 -3.77 -7.04
CA PRO A 144 -10.48 -5.17 -7.41
C PRO A 144 -10.15 -6.06 -6.21
N LEU A 145 -11.08 -6.93 -5.82
CA LEU A 145 -10.90 -7.85 -4.68
C LEU A 145 -10.53 -7.13 -3.37
N SER A 146 -11.06 -5.92 -3.17
CA SER A 146 -10.79 -5.05 -2.00
C SER A 146 -9.33 -4.58 -1.88
N PHE A 147 -8.54 -4.71 -2.94
CA PHE A 147 -7.15 -4.30 -2.98
C PHE A 147 -7.00 -2.82 -3.34
N ASP A 148 -6.86 -1.95 -2.33
CA ASP A 148 -6.84 -0.49 -2.45
C ASP A 148 -5.42 0.10 -2.62
N TRP A 149 -4.57 -0.51 -3.45
CA TRP A 149 -3.20 -0.01 -3.66
C TRP A 149 -3.05 0.82 -4.94
N PHE A 150 -3.90 0.61 -5.93
CA PHE A 150 -3.79 1.32 -7.19
C PHE A 150 -4.48 2.69 -7.15
N LYS A 151 -3.67 3.75 -7.07
CA LYS A 151 -4.11 5.15 -7.08
C LYS A 151 -3.32 5.92 -8.14
N PRO A 152 -3.90 6.31 -9.29
CA PRO A 152 -3.13 6.97 -10.35
C PRO A 152 -2.37 8.21 -9.89
N GLU A 153 -2.98 9.04 -9.05
CA GLU A 153 -2.36 10.23 -8.47
C GLU A 153 -1.12 9.94 -7.58
N LEU A 154 -0.93 8.70 -7.14
CA LEU A 154 0.21 8.30 -6.30
C LEU A 154 1.56 8.52 -7.01
N MET A 155 1.59 8.51 -8.35
CA MET A 155 2.81 8.81 -9.12
C MET A 155 3.38 10.22 -8.81
N PHE A 156 2.55 11.10 -8.24
CA PHE A 156 2.93 12.46 -7.85
C PHE A 156 3.30 12.60 -6.36
N VAL A 157 3.28 11.52 -5.57
CA VAL A 157 3.49 11.58 -4.10
C VAL A 157 4.84 12.18 -3.70
N GLU A 158 5.87 12.01 -4.51
CA GLU A 158 7.20 12.62 -4.31
C GLU A 158 7.52 13.63 -5.43
N SER A 159 6.52 14.29 -6.00
CA SER A 159 6.67 15.25 -7.11
C SER A 159 6.39 16.70 -6.67
N TYR A 160 6.46 17.67 -7.59
CA TYR A 160 6.01 19.05 -7.37
C TYR A 160 4.50 19.24 -7.55
N ILE A 161 3.80 18.22 -8.06
CA ILE A 161 2.35 18.18 -8.21
C ILE A 161 1.78 17.54 -6.95
N GLY A 162 0.71 18.12 -6.41
CA GLY A 162 0.04 17.54 -5.25
C GLY A 162 -0.86 16.35 -5.59
N ILE A 163 -1.19 15.57 -4.56
CA ILE A 163 -1.91 14.29 -4.67
C ILE A 163 -3.43 14.42 -4.57
N GLU A 164 -3.95 15.61 -4.28
CA GLU A 164 -5.39 15.79 -4.08
C GLU A 164 -6.17 15.58 -5.38
N LYS A 165 -7.41 15.11 -5.26
CA LYS A 165 -8.26 14.83 -6.43
C LYS A 165 -8.50 16.05 -7.31
N TRP A 166 -8.62 17.24 -6.72
CA TRP A 166 -8.76 18.47 -7.48
C TRP A 166 -7.46 18.82 -8.23
N GLN A 167 -6.29 18.55 -7.67
CA GLN A 167 -4.99 18.75 -8.32
C GLN A 167 -4.84 17.78 -9.49
N PHE A 168 -5.09 16.50 -9.26
CA PHE A 168 -5.06 15.50 -10.31
C PHE A 168 -6.08 15.81 -11.43
N GLY A 169 -7.27 16.31 -11.08
CA GLY A 169 -8.27 16.79 -12.03
C GLY A 169 -7.78 17.96 -12.90
N ILE A 170 -7.05 18.93 -12.32
CA ILE A 170 -6.44 20.04 -13.08
C ILE A 170 -5.33 19.53 -14.01
N VAL A 171 -4.49 18.59 -13.56
CA VAL A 171 -3.46 17.96 -14.42
C VAL A 171 -4.10 17.32 -15.64
N LEU A 172 -5.11 16.48 -15.41
CA LEU A 172 -5.84 15.80 -16.48
C LEU A 172 -6.52 16.81 -17.41
N SER A 173 -7.13 17.86 -16.87
CA SER A 173 -7.78 18.92 -17.67
C SER A 173 -6.77 19.67 -18.56
N GLY A 174 -5.60 20.03 -18.02
CA GLY A 174 -4.53 20.67 -18.78
C GLY A 174 -4.06 19.83 -19.97
N ILE A 175 -3.87 18.54 -19.74
CA ILE A 175 -3.49 17.56 -20.78
C ILE A 175 -4.61 17.38 -21.81
N VAL A 176 -5.86 17.20 -21.38
CA VAL A 176 -7.02 17.05 -22.28
C VAL A 176 -7.17 18.26 -23.19
N LEU A 177 -7.08 19.48 -22.64
CA LEU A 177 -7.14 20.71 -23.44
C LEU A 177 -5.97 20.81 -24.41
N SER A 178 -4.78 20.36 -24.00
CA SER A 178 -3.58 20.40 -24.84
C SER A 178 -3.73 19.48 -26.05
N LEU A 179 -4.20 18.25 -25.83
CA LEU A 179 -4.45 17.25 -26.87
C LEU A 179 -5.58 17.67 -27.80
N TRP A 180 -6.68 18.20 -27.25
CA TRP A 180 -7.84 18.61 -28.03
C TRP A 180 -7.55 19.84 -28.90
N GLN A 181 -6.98 20.90 -28.32
CA GLN A 181 -6.74 22.16 -29.03
C GLN A 181 -5.41 22.18 -29.79
N LYS A 182 -4.53 21.19 -29.56
CA LYS A 182 -3.14 21.15 -30.07
C LYS A 182 -2.32 22.37 -29.65
N LYS A 183 -2.58 22.86 -28.44
CA LYS A 183 -1.99 24.08 -27.90
C LYS A 183 -1.26 23.75 -26.61
N PRO A 184 0.09 23.71 -26.59
CA PRO A 184 0.83 23.28 -25.41
C PRO A 184 0.69 24.24 -24.22
N TYR A 185 0.35 25.51 -24.46
CA TYR A 185 0.20 26.51 -23.38
C TYR A 185 -0.91 26.17 -22.38
N THR A 186 -1.88 25.29 -22.72
CA THR A 186 -2.89 24.84 -21.74
C THR A 186 -2.28 23.98 -20.62
N LEU A 187 -1.07 23.44 -20.82
CA LEU A 187 -0.31 22.76 -19.77
C LEU A 187 0.12 23.71 -18.65
N LEU A 188 0.12 25.03 -18.87
CA LEU A 188 0.37 26.01 -17.80
C LEU A 188 -0.65 25.91 -16.65
N LEU A 189 -1.83 25.32 -16.89
CA LEU A 189 -2.79 25.01 -15.82
C LEU A 189 -2.21 24.10 -14.74
N ILE A 190 -1.24 23.24 -15.09
CA ILE A 190 -0.58 22.33 -14.13
C ILE A 190 0.16 23.13 -13.04
N LEU A 191 0.59 24.37 -13.31
CA LEU A 191 1.24 25.21 -12.30
C LEU A 191 0.34 25.49 -11.08
N PHE A 192 -0.98 25.49 -11.25
CA PHE A 192 -1.94 25.63 -10.14
C PHE A 192 -2.00 24.41 -9.21
N THR A 193 -1.33 23.32 -9.57
CA THR A 193 -1.25 22.09 -8.77
C THR A 193 0.04 22.00 -7.95
N TYR A 194 0.89 23.03 -8.06
CA TYR A 194 2.16 23.09 -7.34
C TYR A 194 1.94 22.89 -5.84
N THR A 195 2.62 21.91 -5.29
CA THR A 195 2.68 21.68 -3.84
C THR A 195 4.13 21.79 -3.40
N PRO A 196 4.45 22.67 -2.45
CA PRO A 196 5.82 22.82 -1.99
C PRO A 196 6.31 21.49 -1.40
N TYR A 197 7.49 21.07 -1.85
CA TYR A 197 8.15 19.91 -1.27
C TYR A 197 8.61 20.26 0.15
N PRO A 198 8.34 19.43 1.18
CA PRO A 198 8.68 19.77 2.54
C PRO A 198 10.21 19.84 2.71
N VAL A 199 10.72 21.01 3.12
CA VAL A 199 12.17 21.28 3.29
C VAL A 199 12.60 21.19 4.75
N THR A 200 11.67 21.32 5.70
CA THR A 200 12.00 21.32 7.13
C THR A 200 12.24 19.91 7.66
N LEU A 201 13.51 19.61 7.95
CA LEU A 201 13.91 18.52 8.83
C LEU A 201 13.30 18.76 10.22
N THR A 202 12.14 18.16 10.47
CA THR A 202 11.64 18.05 11.85
C THR A 202 12.49 16.98 12.55
N LYS A 203 12.90 17.24 13.78
CA LYS A 203 13.59 16.23 14.58
C LYS A 203 12.64 15.04 14.77
N THR A 204 13.14 13.85 14.49
CA THR A 204 12.48 12.58 14.80
C THR A 204 12.03 12.60 16.28
N PRO A 205 10.81 12.15 16.61
CA PRO A 205 10.39 12.00 18.01
C PRO A 205 11.38 11.11 18.76
N GLN A 206 12.28 11.70 19.56
CA GLN A 206 13.38 10.96 20.20
C GLN A 206 12.90 9.97 21.29
N ASN A 207 11.65 10.11 21.73
CA ASN A 207 11.08 9.40 22.88
C ASN A 207 10.42 8.05 22.55
N ILE A 208 10.32 7.68 21.27
CA ILE A 208 9.70 6.42 20.83
C ILE A 208 10.76 5.58 20.13
N GLU A 209 10.85 4.31 20.50
CA GLU A 209 11.72 3.32 19.86
C GLU A 209 10.92 2.47 18.87
N LEU A 210 11.36 2.43 17.61
CA LEU A 210 10.77 1.56 16.58
C LEU A 210 11.72 0.40 16.31
N VAL A 211 11.34 -0.79 16.75
CA VAL A 211 12.18 -1.98 16.58
C VAL A 211 12.06 -2.48 15.14
N THR A 212 13.20 -2.57 14.47
CA THR A 212 13.33 -3.31 13.21
C THR A 212 13.84 -4.72 13.51
N THR A 213 13.23 -5.72 12.88
CA THR A 213 13.71 -7.11 12.96
C THR A 213 14.02 -7.66 11.58
N HIS A 214 14.86 -8.69 11.50
CA HIS A 214 15.28 -9.33 10.25
C HIS A 214 15.09 -10.85 10.32
N THR A 215 13.93 -11.28 10.81
CA THR A 215 13.59 -12.70 10.93
C THR A 215 12.85 -13.15 9.67
N SER A 216 13.38 -14.15 8.97
CA SER A 216 12.71 -14.71 7.78
C SER A 216 11.37 -15.35 8.15
N ILE A 217 10.46 -15.52 7.18
CA ILE A 217 9.18 -16.21 7.43
C ILE A 217 9.42 -17.64 7.94
N HIS A 218 10.36 -18.37 7.34
CA HIS A 218 10.71 -19.71 7.76
C HIS A 218 11.22 -19.77 9.21
N ASP A 219 12.18 -18.90 9.55
CA ASP A 219 12.79 -18.90 10.89
C ASP A 219 11.83 -18.42 11.97
N LYS A 220 10.92 -17.51 11.62
CA LYS A 220 9.89 -16.98 12.52
C LYS A 220 9.00 -18.11 13.05
N TRP A 221 8.62 -19.08 12.20
CA TRP A 221 7.76 -20.18 12.61
C TRP A 221 8.52 -21.42 13.10
N ASN A 222 9.86 -21.34 13.22
CA ASN A 222 10.68 -22.41 13.76
C ASN A 222 10.78 -22.33 15.29
N ASN A 223 10.05 -23.21 15.98
CA ASN A 223 10.01 -23.29 17.45
C ASN A 223 11.37 -23.44 18.12
N THR A 224 12.37 -24.02 17.45
CA THR A 224 13.73 -24.19 18.01
C THR A 224 14.46 -22.86 18.17
N LEU A 225 14.08 -21.84 17.39
CA LEU A 225 14.69 -20.51 17.40
C LEU A 225 13.99 -19.54 18.34
N HIS A 226 12.78 -19.87 18.83
CA HIS A 226 11.95 -18.96 19.63
C HIS A 226 12.66 -18.42 20.87
N LYS A 227 13.43 -19.27 21.58
CA LYS A 227 14.15 -18.83 22.79
C LYS A 227 15.13 -17.71 22.46
N GLU A 228 15.93 -17.86 21.41
CA GLU A 228 16.92 -16.87 21.00
C GLU A 228 16.24 -15.61 20.45
N GLN A 229 15.22 -15.78 19.61
CA GLN A 229 14.43 -14.68 19.04
C GLN A 229 13.78 -13.84 20.15
N PHE A 230 13.18 -14.47 21.16
CA PHE A 230 12.49 -13.73 22.23
C PHE A 230 13.49 -13.00 23.11
N GLN A 231 14.64 -13.62 23.40
CA GLN A 231 15.73 -12.94 24.10
C GLN A 231 16.25 -11.72 23.34
N ALA A 232 16.36 -11.80 22.01
CA ALA A 232 16.75 -10.66 21.19
C ALA A 232 15.72 -9.51 21.28
N LEU A 233 14.42 -9.83 21.26
CA LEU A 233 13.35 -8.84 21.41
C LEU A 233 13.34 -8.20 22.80
N PHE A 234 13.54 -9.00 23.87
CA PHE A 234 13.64 -8.46 25.22
C PHE A 234 14.84 -7.52 25.38
N LYS A 235 15.99 -7.82 24.76
CA LYS A 235 17.13 -6.90 24.73
C LYS A 235 16.80 -5.56 24.07
N GLN A 236 15.97 -5.55 23.02
CA GLN A 236 15.52 -4.30 22.39
C GLN A 236 14.62 -3.48 23.33
N ILE A 237 13.75 -4.15 24.09
CA ILE A 237 12.92 -3.51 25.13
C ILE A 237 13.81 -2.94 26.24
N ASP A 238 14.78 -3.72 26.72
CA ASP A 238 15.71 -3.30 27.78
C ASP A 238 16.57 -2.11 27.32
N HIS A 239 17.08 -2.13 26.09
CA HIS A 239 17.77 -0.99 25.50
C HIS A 239 16.90 0.27 25.44
N ALA A 240 15.62 0.13 25.08
CA ALA A 240 14.68 1.26 25.07
C ALA A 240 14.45 1.81 26.49
N ILE A 241 14.39 0.95 27.51
CA ILE A 241 14.33 1.36 28.92
C ILE A 241 15.60 2.11 29.32
N ASP A 242 16.77 1.54 29.03
CA ASP A 242 18.08 2.10 29.41
C ASP A 242 18.34 3.47 28.73
N THR A 243 17.76 3.67 27.54
CA THR A 243 17.82 4.94 26.79
C THR A 243 16.67 5.90 27.12
N ASN A 244 15.91 5.63 28.19
CA ASN A 244 14.81 6.45 28.71
C ASN A 244 13.71 6.76 27.68
N LYS A 245 13.38 5.78 26.83
CA LYS A 245 12.24 5.88 25.90
C LYS A 245 10.94 5.70 26.68
N SER A 246 9.88 6.39 26.28
CA SER A 246 8.55 6.20 26.88
C SER A 246 7.77 5.05 26.26
N LEU A 247 8.06 4.72 24.99
CA LEU A 247 7.36 3.69 24.25
C LEU A 247 8.32 2.93 23.34
N VAL A 248 8.24 1.60 23.37
CA VAL A 248 8.86 0.71 22.38
C VAL A 248 7.78 0.03 21.55
N ILE A 249 7.94 0.06 20.22
CA ILE A 249 7.02 -0.54 19.26
C ILE A 249 7.74 -1.67 18.54
N LEU A 250 7.19 -2.87 18.65
CA LEU A 250 7.73 -4.08 18.00
C LEU A 250 6.88 -4.48 16.79
N PRO A 251 7.45 -5.17 15.78
CA PRO A 251 6.74 -5.52 14.54
C PRO A 251 5.56 -6.51 14.70
N GLU A 252 4.88 -6.75 13.58
CA GLU A 252 3.72 -7.64 13.49
C GLU A 252 4.06 -9.10 13.80
N SER A 253 3.26 -9.70 14.69
CA SER A 253 3.39 -11.10 15.11
C SER A 253 4.84 -11.49 15.44
N VAL A 254 5.62 -10.56 16.00
CA VAL A 254 7.06 -10.78 16.24
C VAL A 254 7.31 -11.91 17.24
N PHE A 255 6.34 -12.15 18.12
CA PHE A 255 6.20 -13.38 18.88
C PHE A 255 5.24 -14.32 18.12
N PRO A 256 5.75 -15.39 17.48
CA PRO A 256 5.00 -16.35 16.67
C PRO A 256 4.21 -17.36 17.52
N VAL A 257 3.58 -16.87 18.60
CA VAL A 257 2.79 -17.63 19.57
C VAL A 257 1.53 -16.84 19.94
N PHE A 258 0.53 -17.53 20.49
CA PHE A 258 -0.59 -16.85 21.12
C PHE A 258 -0.15 -16.23 22.43
N ILE A 259 0.15 -14.92 22.44
CA ILE A 259 0.77 -14.25 23.62
C ILE A 259 -0.10 -14.42 24.87
N ASN A 260 -1.43 -14.42 24.72
CA ASN A 260 -2.36 -14.60 25.85
C ASN A 260 -2.40 -16.03 26.43
N ARG A 261 -1.76 -17.00 25.76
CA ARG A 261 -1.65 -18.39 26.24
C ARG A 261 -0.24 -18.70 26.78
N GLU A 262 0.75 -17.88 26.44
CA GLU A 262 2.13 -18.03 26.91
C GLU A 262 2.38 -17.22 28.19
N LEU A 263 2.06 -17.81 29.34
CA LEU A 263 2.08 -17.13 30.64
C LEU A 263 3.43 -16.46 30.95
N LYS A 264 4.55 -17.13 30.67
CA LYS A 264 5.90 -16.61 30.95
C LYS A 264 6.19 -15.35 30.12
N LEU A 265 5.94 -15.42 28.81
CA LEU A 265 6.11 -14.29 27.88
C LEU A 265 5.21 -13.12 28.29
N PHE A 266 3.93 -13.40 28.57
CA PHE A 266 2.97 -12.37 28.97
C PHE A 266 3.39 -11.66 30.25
N GLN A 267 3.79 -12.42 31.28
CA GLN A 267 4.24 -11.86 32.56
C GLN A 267 5.53 -11.05 32.41
N GLU A 268 6.48 -11.51 31.58
CA GLU A 268 7.72 -10.78 31.33
C GLU A 268 7.46 -9.43 30.65
N LEU A 269 6.62 -9.40 29.60
CA LEU A 269 6.18 -8.16 28.95
C LEU A 269 5.44 -7.24 29.94
N GLN A 270 4.55 -7.80 30.75
CA GLN A 270 3.80 -7.05 31.75
C GLN A 270 4.71 -6.43 32.82
N GLU A 271 5.72 -7.16 33.28
CA GLU A 271 6.65 -6.67 34.30
C GLU A 271 7.58 -5.58 33.74
N LYS A 272 8.10 -5.76 32.52
CA LYS A 272 8.86 -4.71 31.81
C LYS A 272 8.02 -3.45 31.56
N SER A 273 6.71 -3.62 31.37
CA SER A 273 5.80 -2.48 31.13
C SER A 273 5.64 -1.50 32.29
N LYS A 274 6.23 -1.79 33.47
CA LYS A 274 6.33 -0.82 34.57
C LYS A 274 7.29 0.33 34.26
N SER A 275 8.32 0.06 33.46
CA SER A 275 9.39 1.00 33.16
C SER A 275 9.21 1.69 31.79
N ILE A 276 8.42 1.09 30.90
CA ILE A 276 8.19 1.58 29.53
C ILE A 276 6.82 1.11 29.03
N SER A 277 6.15 1.86 28.14
CA SER A 277 5.02 1.31 27.40
C SER A 277 5.50 0.43 26.24
N ILE A 278 4.80 -0.67 25.99
CA ILE A 278 5.16 -1.64 24.93
C ILE A 278 3.95 -1.82 24.01
N ALA A 279 4.13 -1.56 22.72
CA ALA A 279 3.17 -1.96 21.68
C ALA A 279 3.82 -3.08 20.85
N THR A 280 3.29 -4.30 20.90
CA THR A 280 3.87 -5.45 20.20
C THR A 280 2.84 -6.21 19.39
N GLY A 281 3.21 -6.61 18.18
CA GLY A 281 2.39 -7.49 17.36
C GLY A 281 2.44 -8.92 17.89
N GLY A 282 1.29 -9.59 17.89
CA GLY A 282 1.16 -10.95 18.38
C GLY A 282 -0.15 -11.60 17.94
N LEU A 283 -0.21 -12.92 18.05
CA LEU A 283 -1.47 -13.64 17.85
C LEU A 283 -2.27 -13.63 19.15
N TYR A 284 -3.58 -13.37 19.04
CA TYR A 284 -4.52 -13.48 20.14
C TYR A 284 -5.49 -14.63 19.87
N TRP A 285 -5.69 -15.47 20.89
CA TRP A 285 -6.73 -16.50 20.87
C TRP A 285 -7.93 -16.05 21.70
N ASP A 286 -9.09 -15.83 21.07
CA ASP A 286 -10.31 -15.35 21.75
C ASP A 286 -11.15 -16.45 22.41
N GLY A 287 -10.77 -17.72 22.23
CA GLY A 287 -11.51 -18.89 22.67
C GLY A 287 -11.95 -19.76 21.51
N GLU A 288 -12.26 -19.14 20.36
CA GLU A 288 -12.83 -19.78 19.18
C GLU A 288 -11.92 -19.66 17.95
N SER A 289 -11.36 -18.47 17.72
CA SER A 289 -10.66 -18.11 16.49
C SER A 289 -9.36 -17.35 16.74
N PRO A 290 -8.33 -17.54 15.90
CA PRO A 290 -7.11 -16.76 15.97
C PRO A 290 -7.34 -15.34 15.45
N ARG A 291 -6.65 -14.37 16.04
CA ARG A 291 -6.65 -12.97 15.62
C ARG A 291 -5.23 -12.44 15.52
N ASN A 292 -4.98 -11.63 14.50
CA ASN A 292 -3.76 -10.84 14.38
C ASN A 292 -3.98 -9.53 15.15
N SER A 293 -3.14 -9.28 16.14
CA SER A 293 -3.42 -8.28 17.17
C SER A 293 -2.17 -7.50 17.58
N THR A 294 -2.40 -6.28 18.03
CA THR A 294 -1.43 -5.50 18.80
C THR A 294 -1.76 -5.63 20.26
N TYR A 295 -0.78 -6.03 21.06
CA TYR A 295 -0.84 -5.96 22.52
C TYR A 295 -0.20 -4.67 22.99
N ILE A 296 -0.91 -3.94 23.84
CA ILE A 296 -0.46 -2.67 24.40
C ILE A 296 -0.32 -2.85 25.91
N PHE A 297 0.92 -2.90 26.39
CA PHE A 297 1.26 -2.99 27.81
C PHE A 297 1.69 -1.62 28.33
N THR A 298 1.01 -1.11 29.37
CA THR A 298 1.34 0.17 30.02
C THR A 298 1.09 0.05 31.51
N ASN A 299 2.11 0.27 32.35
CA ASN A 299 2.02 0.21 33.80
C ASN A 299 1.31 -1.08 34.30
N LYS A 300 1.75 -2.23 33.78
CA LYS A 300 1.17 -3.57 33.97
C LYS A 300 -0.24 -3.80 33.41
N GLN A 301 -0.93 -2.78 32.92
CA GLN A 301 -2.22 -2.96 32.26
C GLN A 301 -2.02 -3.40 30.83
N VAL A 302 -2.91 -4.25 30.32
CA VAL A 302 -2.84 -4.77 28.96
C VAL A 302 -4.15 -4.49 28.25
N SER A 303 -4.05 -3.94 27.04
CA SER A 303 -5.17 -3.84 26.10
C SER A 303 -4.78 -4.47 24.78
N ILE A 304 -5.78 -4.92 24.01
CA ILE A 304 -5.58 -5.67 22.77
C ILE A 304 -6.36 -4.96 21.67
N ALA A 305 -5.67 -4.66 20.57
CA ALA A 305 -6.26 -4.09 19.36
C ALA A 305 -6.17 -5.11 18.23
N ASN A 306 -7.32 -5.60 17.77
CA ASN A 306 -7.38 -6.62 16.71
C ASN A 306 -7.43 -5.96 15.32
N LYS A 307 -6.81 -6.61 14.33
CA LYS A 307 -6.84 -6.22 12.91
C LYS A 307 -8.28 -6.13 12.38
N VAL A 308 -8.56 -5.12 11.56
CA VAL A 308 -9.90 -4.84 11.02
C VAL A 308 -10.00 -5.15 9.53
N LEU A 309 -8.91 -4.94 8.79
CA LEU A 309 -8.84 -5.26 7.37
C LEU A 309 -7.83 -6.38 7.16
N LEU A 310 -8.34 -7.53 6.77
CA LEU A 310 -7.53 -8.71 6.47
C LEU A 310 -7.00 -8.63 5.04
N VAL A 311 -5.81 -9.19 4.83
CA VAL A 311 -5.22 -9.31 3.50
C VAL A 311 -6.06 -10.29 2.67
N PRO A 312 -6.60 -9.89 1.51
CA PRO A 312 -7.30 -10.80 0.61
C PRO A 312 -6.37 -11.95 0.17
N PHE A 313 -6.85 -13.19 0.22
CA PHE A 313 -6.11 -14.43 -0.10
C PHE A 313 -4.90 -14.76 0.79
N GLY A 314 -4.50 -13.88 1.71
CA GLY A 314 -3.47 -14.17 2.72
C GLY A 314 -4.06 -14.53 4.08
N GLU A 315 -5.02 -13.73 4.56
CA GLU A 315 -5.64 -13.88 5.89
C GLU A 315 -7.15 -14.17 5.82
N SER A 316 -7.78 -13.92 4.66
CA SER A 316 -9.19 -14.21 4.41
C SER A 316 -9.43 -14.49 2.93
N ASN A 317 -10.38 -15.39 2.61
CA ASN A 317 -10.78 -15.64 1.24
C ASN A 317 -11.87 -14.64 0.79
N PRO A 318 -11.61 -13.73 -0.17
CA PRO A 318 -12.58 -12.75 -0.63
C PRO A 318 -13.56 -13.29 -1.69
N LEU A 319 -13.43 -14.56 -2.10
CA LEU A 319 -14.27 -15.16 -3.13
C LEU A 319 -15.64 -15.59 -2.57
N PRO A 320 -16.70 -15.60 -3.41
CA PRO A 320 -17.98 -16.17 -3.02
C PRO A 320 -17.84 -17.65 -2.59
N ASP A 321 -18.69 -18.10 -1.67
CA ASP A 321 -18.61 -19.42 -1.02
C ASP A 321 -18.37 -20.60 -1.97
N PHE A 322 -18.99 -20.58 -3.17
CA PHE A 322 -18.84 -21.65 -4.16
C PHE A 322 -17.42 -21.76 -4.76
N LEU A 323 -16.71 -20.63 -4.89
CA LEU A 323 -15.30 -20.58 -5.31
C LEU A 323 -14.37 -20.78 -4.11
N SER A 324 -14.75 -20.25 -2.95
CA SER A 324 -13.99 -20.34 -1.71
C SER A 324 -13.73 -21.79 -1.28
N ASN A 325 -14.74 -22.66 -1.33
CA ASN A 325 -14.60 -24.07 -0.97
C ASN A 325 -13.63 -24.84 -1.88
N TRP A 326 -13.60 -24.50 -3.18
CA TRP A 326 -12.66 -25.11 -4.12
C TRP A 326 -11.23 -24.61 -3.87
N VAL A 327 -11.06 -23.30 -3.67
CA VAL A 327 -9.76 -22.69 -3.39
C VAL A 327 -9.18 -23.17 -2.06
N ASN A 328 -9.96 -23.18 -0.98
CA ASN A 328 -9.49 -23.61 0.34
C ASN A 328 -9.05 -25.08 0.35
N LYS A 329 -9.74 -25.94 -0.41
CA LYS A 329 -9.40 -27.37 -0.53
C LYS A 329 -8.15 -27.62 -1.38
N VAL A 330 -7.88 -26.77 -2.37
CA VAL A 330 -6.77 -26.96 -3.32
C VAL A 330 -5.50 -26.22 -2.88
N PHE A 331 -5.63 -25.10 -2.17
CA PHE A 331 -4.53 -24.17 -1.90
C PHE A 331 -4.19 -23.96 -0.40
N TYR A 332 -5.11 -24.22 0.55
CA TYR A 332 -4.94 -23.79 1.95
C TYR A 332 -5.08 -24.91 3.00
N ASP A 333 -5.15 -26.18 2.59
CA ASP A 333 -5.16 -27.39 3.44
C ASP A 333 -6.09 -27.32 4.69
N GLY A 334 -7.20 -26.60 4.57
CA GLY A 334 -8.19 -26.45 5.66
C GLY A 334 -7.77 -25.56 6.84
N ALA A 335 -6.78 -24.67 6.68
CA ALA A 335 -6.41 -23.70 7.71
C ALA A 335 -7.60 -22.79 8.11
N VAL A 336 -7.67 -22.44 9.40
CA VAL A 336 -8.71 -21.54 9.94
C VAL A 336 -8.32 -20.10 9.62
N ASP A 337 -9.15 -19.41 8.84
CA ASP A 337 -8.98 -17.99 8.53
C ASP A 337 -8.94 -17.11 9.80
N TYR A 338 -8.18 -16.02 9.75
CA TYR A 338 -8.20 -15.03 10.82
C TYR A 338 -9.57 -14.34 10.87
N LYS A 339 -10.02 -13.98 12.08
CA LYS A 339 -11.27 -13.22 12.25
C LYS A 339 -10.98 -11.74 12.44
N ALA A 340 -11.45 -10.93 11.50
CA ALA A 340 -11.38 -9.47 11.58
C ALA A 340 -12.20 -8.94 12.77
N SER A 341 -11.81 -7.75 13.26
CA SER A 341 -12.64 -6.94 14.16
C SER A 341 -13.56 -6.03 13.36
N ASP A 342 -14.77 -5.77 13.88
CA ASP A 342 -15.74 -4.89 13.22
C ASP A 342 -15.35 -3.41 13.30
N LYS A 343 -14.56 -3.04 14.31
CA LYS A 343 -14.24 -1.65 14.62
C LYS A 343 -12.75 -1.42 14.73
N VAL A 344 -12.33 -0.30 14.15
CA VAL A 344 -10.99 0.23 14.29
C VAL A 344 -10.75 0.66 15.73
N THR A 345 -9.58 0.31 16.26
CA THR A 345 -9.23 0.52 17.66
C THR A 345 -8.31 1.73 17.81
N ASP A 346 -8.67 2.61 18.74
CA ASP A 346 -7.82 3.68 19.26
C ASP A 346 -7.45 3.37 20.70
N TYR A 347 -6.20 3.63 21.08
CA TYR A 347 -5.72 3.46 22.45
C TYR A 347 -4.86 4.63 22.89
N LYS A 348 -4.71 4.80 24.21
CA LYS A 348 -3.93 5.89 24.80
C LYS A 348 -2.67 5.36 25.46
N ILE A 349 -1.54 6.00 25.16
CA ILE A 349 -0.25 5.81 25.83
C ILE A 349 0.22 7.20 26.24
N ASP A 350 0.49 7.41 27.53
CA ASP A 350 0.90 8.70 28.10
C ASP A 350 0.02 9.89 27.69
N GLY A 351 -1.29 9.68 27.63
CA GLY A 351 -2.27 10.70 27.23
C GLY A 351 -2.34 10.97 25.72
N ILE A 352 -1.47 10.38 24.91
CA ILE A 352 -1.49 10.47 23.44
C ILE A 352 -2.34 9.33 22.88
N THR A 353 -3.33 9.68 22.06
CA THR A 353 -4.16 8.70 21.34
C THR A 353 -3.45 8.23 20.07
N TYR A 354 -3.38 6.91 19.89
CA TYR A 354 -2.86 6.24 18.70
C TYR A 354 -3.95 5.36 18.08
N ARG A 355 -4.08 5.47 16.76
CA ARG A 355 -4.84 4.55 15.92
C ARG A 355 -4.02 3.29 15.70
N ASN A 356 -4.61 2.11 15.94
CA ASN A 356 -3.96 0.85 15.62
C ASN A 356 -4.02 0.58 14.10
N ALA A 357 -2.92 0.12 13.54
CA ALA A 357 -2.91 -0.53 12.23
C ALA A 357 -1.86 -1.65 12.16
N ILE A 358 -2.17 -2.72 11.44
CA ILE A 358 -1.36 -3.90 11.25
C ILE A 358 -1.22 -4.17 9.74
N CYS A 359 0.00 -4.07 9.23
CA CYS A 359 0.37 -4.37 7.86
C CYS A 359 -0.49 -3.61 6.83
N PHE A 360 -1.08 -4.33 5.89
CA PHE A 360 -1.91 -3.83 4.80
C PHE A 360 -2.98 -2.82 5.23
N GLU A 361 -3.57 -2.95 6.43
CA GLU A 361 -4.67 -2.08 6.83
C GLU A 361 -4.25 -0.60 6.94
N ALA A 362 -2.98 -0.33 7.27
CA ALA A 362 -2.44 1.04 7.31
C ALA A 362 -2.46 1.74 5.94
N THR A 363 -2.54 0.97 4.85
CA THR A 363 -2.64 1.47 3.48
C THR A 363 -4.08 1.59 2.97
N SER A 364 -5.09 1.48 3.85
CA SER A 364 -6.50 1.69 3.51
C SER A 364 -7.02 3.02 4.06
N GLU A 365 -7.81 3.73 3.25
CA GLU A 365 -8.47 4.98 3.66
C GLU A 365 -9.35 4.81 4.92
N LYS A 366 -9.89 3.59 5.15
CA LYS A 366 -10.71 3.26 6.33
C LYS A 366 -10.00 3.56 7.65
N LEU A 367 -8.67 3.40 7.71
CA LEU A 367 -7.90 3.62 8.95
C LEU A 367 -7.68 5.10 9.26
N TYR A 368 -8.04 6.00 8.34
CA TYR A 368 -7.91 7.45 8.48
C TYR A 368 -9.26 8.15 8.62
N GLU A 369 -10.36 7.39 8.63
CA GLU A 369 -11.71 7.91 8.84
C GLU A 369 -11.83 8.58 10.21
N LYS A 370 -12.83 9.46 10.31
CA LYS A 370 -13.12 10.17 11.56
C LYS A 370 -13.60 9.19 12.62
N ASP A 371 -13.17 9.40 13.86
CA ASP A 371 -13.66 8.66 15.00
C ASP A 371 -15.11 9.08 15.35
N LYS A 372 -15.66 8.47 16.41
CA LYS A 372 -17.02 8.77 16.91
C LYS A 372 -17.23 10.24 17.32
N ASN A 373 -16.17 10.99 17.56
CA ASN A 373 -16.21 12.40 17.93
C ASN A 373 -16.06 13.32 16.71
N GLY A 374 -15.87 12.77 15.51
CA GLY A 374 -15.70 13.53 14.28
C GLY A 374 -14.24 13.92 13.98
N ASP A 375 -13.28 13.42 14.77
CA ASP A 375 -11.87 13.75 14.65
C ASP A 375 -11.10 12.70 13.84
N ARG A 376 -10.20 13.13 12.96
CA ARG A 376 -9.27 12.22 12.26
C ARG A 376 -8.13 11.79 13.18
N PRO A 377 -7.56 10.58 13.00
CA PRO A 377 -6.43 10.13 13.80
C PRO A 377 -5.21 11.03 13.59
N LYS A 378 -4.69 11.60 14.68
CA LYS A 378 -3.47 12.44 14.66
C LYS A 378 -2.20 11.59 14.64
N ASN A 379 -2.22 10.45 15.33
CA ASN A 379 -1.13 9.48 15.40
C ASN A 379 -1.64 8.08 15.09
N MET A 380 -0.82 7.29 14.42
CA MET A 380 -1.08 5.89 14.09
C MET A 380 0.17 5.06 14.37
N ILE A 381 -0.01 3.91 15.00
CA ILE A 381 1.05 2.90 15.16
C ILE A 381 0.77 1.78 14.18
N VAL A 382 1.75 1.51 13.32
CA VAL A 382 1.70 0.48 12.29
C VAL A 382 2.72 -0.60 12.63
N LEU A 383 2.28 -1.85 12.59
CA LEU A 383 3.12 -3.02 12.80
C LEU A 383 3.05 -3.87 11.55
N SER A 384 4.19 -4.17 10.91
CA SER A 384 4.20 -4.96 9.67
C SER A 384 5.23 -6.07 9.67
N ASN A 385 4.94 -7.12 8.93
CA ASN A 385 5.89 -8.16 8.57
C ASN A 385 6.07 -8.23 7.05
N ASN A 386 7.05 -7.50 6.52
CA ASN A 386 7.32 -7.45 5.08
C ASN A 386 8.08 -8.71 4.59
N GLY A 387 8.37 -9.67 5.47
CA GLY A 387 9.01 -10.95 5.12
C GLY A 387 8.23 -11.75 4.07
N TRP A 388 6.92 -11.56 3.98
CA TRP A 388 6.06 -12.24 3.01
C TRP A 388 6.37 -11.85 1.56
N PHE A 389 6.87 -10.63 1.32
CA PHE A 389 7.04 -10.06 -0.01
C PHE A 389 8.46 -9.60 -0.30
N THR A 390 9.42 -9.83 0.61
CA THR A 390 10.82 -9.43 0.42
C THR A 390 11.67 -10.58 -0.12
N PRO A 391 12.64 -10.30 -1.02
CA PRO A 391 13.00 -8.98 -1.56
C PRO A 391 12.08 -8.54 -2.72
N SER A 392 11.52 -7.33 -2.66
CA SER A 392 10.75 -6.74 -3.77
C SER A 392 10.52 -5.24 -3.59
N VAL A 393 9.68 -4.66 -4.46
CA VAL A 393 9.20 -3.27 -4.35
C VAL A 393 7.99 -3.10 -3.44
N GLU A 394 7.45 -4.17 -2.83
CA GLU A 394 6.31 -4.09 -1.90
C GLU A 394 6.57 -3.13 -0.74
N PRO A 395 7.69 -3.23 0.01
CA PRO A 395 7.93 -2.31 1.13
C PRO A 395 8.05 -0.85 0.65
N THR A 396 8.57 -0.66 -0.56
CA THR A 396 8.67 0.66 -1.18
C THR A 396 7.29 1.22 -1.52
N LEU A 397 6.42 0.43 -2.14
CA LEU A 397 5.08 0.86 -2.50
C LEU A 397 4.21 1.11 -1.26
N GLN A 398 4.30 0.24 -0.25
CA GLN A 398 3.66 0.43 1.05
C GLN A 398 4.09 1.76 1.68
N LYS A 399 5.40 2.04 1.71
CA LYS A 399 5.96 3.31 2.20
C LYS A 399 5.42 4.53 1.45
N LEU A 400 5.33 4.47 0.12
CA LEU A 400 4.77 5.54 -0.70
C LEU A 400 3.26 5.75 -0.45
N LEU A 401 2.50 4.67 -0.21
CA LEU A 401 1.08 4.75 0.17
C LEU A 401 0.89 5.40 1.56
N LEU A 402 1.72 5.04 2.53
CA LEU A 402 1.68 5.69 3.85
C LEU A 402 2.06 7.18 3.76
N LEU A 403 3.03 7.53 2.91
CA LEU A 403 3.35 8.93 2.61
C LEU A 403 2.16 9.67 1.97
N TYR A 404 1.46 9.02 1.04
CA TYR A 404 0.24 9.56 0.43
C TYR A 404 -0.83 9.86 1.49
N TYR A 405 -1.13 8.92 2.38
CA TYR A 405 -2.14 9.14 3.43
C TYR A 405 -1.71 10.15 4.49
N ASN A 406 -0.42 10.18 4.84
CA ASN A 406 0.12 11.24 5.69
C ASN A 406 -0.09 12.63 5.07
N LYS A 407 0.20 12.80 3.77
CA LYS A 407 -0.02 14.07 3.07
C LYS A 407 -1.50 14.43 2.98
N LYS A 408 -2.37 13.45 2.76
CA LYS A 408 -3.83 13.63 2.61
C LYS A 408 -4.54 13.97 3.94
N TYR A 409 -4.12 13.38 5.06
CA TYR A 409 -4.84 13.51 6.34
C TYR A 409 -4.03 14.12 7.49
N GLY A 410 -2.72 14.30 7.33
CA GLY A 410 -1.84 14.84 8.36
C GLY A 410 -1.55 13.86 9.52
N THR A 411 -1.97 12.60 9.42
CA THR A 411 -1.72 11.57 10.45
C THR A 411 -0.23 11.25 10.53
N THR A 412 0.39 11.39 11.71
CA THR A 412 1.75 10.92 11.96
C THR A 412 1.74 9.39 12.10
N ILE A 413 2.59 8.70 11.36
CA ILE A 413 2.59 7.23 11.27
C ILE A 413 3.92 6.72 11.84
N TYR A 414 3.85 5.89 12.87
CA TYR A 414 4.99 5.21 13.50
C TYR A 414 4.99 3.76 13.04
N HIS A 415 5.96 3.34 12.22
CA HIS A 415 5.92 2.06 11.54
C HIS A 415 7.07 1.15 11.95
N ALA A 416 6.78 0.13 12.77
CA ALA A 416 7.73 -0.90 13.19
C ALA A 416 7.60 -2.14 12.30
N ILE A 417 8.73 -2.63 11.76
CA ILE A 417 8.71 -3.58 10.65
C ILE A 417 9.70 -4.73 10.82
N ASN A 418 9.27 -5.93 10.45
CA ASN A 418 10.15 -7.07 10.21
C ASN A 418 10.52 -7.16 8.72
N MET A 419 11.79 -7.47 8.43
CA MET A 419 12.37 -7.65 7.09
C MET A 419 12.44 -6.39 6.20
N SER A 420 12.21 -5.21 6.76
CA SER A 420 12.57 -3.92 6.15
C SER A 420 12.78 -2.86 7.23
N GLU A 421 13.47 -1.76 6.91
CA GLU A 421 13.73 -0.68 7.88
C GLU A 421 12.44 -0.05 8.42
N SER A 422 12.37 0.13 9.74
CA SER A 422 11.30 0.88 10.40
C SER A 422 11.45 2.38 10.18
N TYR A 423 10.33 3.10 10.15
CA TYR A 423 10.33 4.55 9.88
C TYR A 423 9.12 5.28 10.46
N ILE A 424 9.22 6.60 10.51
CA ILE A 424 8.15 7.51 10.87
C ILE A 424 7.76 8.33 9.63
N VAL A 425 6.47 8.47 9.36
CA VAL A 425 5.96 9.40 8.34
C VAL A 425 5.30 10.57 9.04
N GLN A 426 5.83 11.78 8.84
CA GLN A 426 5.33 12.99 9.47
C GLN A 426 5.50 14.20 8.55
N LYS A 427 4.45 15.02 8.42
CA LYS A 427 4.45 16.28 7.65
C LYS A 427 5.02 16.14 6.23
N GLY A 428 4.69 15.04 5.55
CA GLY A 428 5.14 14.75 4.20
C GLY A 428 6.59 14.30 4.07
N ILE A 429 7.25 13.93 5.18
CA ILE A 429 8.64 13.46 5.24
C ILE A 429 8.67 12.07 5.89
N ILE A 430 9.59 11.23 5.43
CA ILE A 430 9.90 9.92 6.01
C ILE A 430 11.20 10.03 6.80
N PHE A 431 11.19 9.58 8.05
CA PHE A 431 12.33 9.56 8.95
C PHE A 431 12.66 8.13 9.30
N THR A 432 13.88 7.70 9.03
CA THR A 432 14.42 6.46 9.62
C THR A 432 15.02 6.81 10.99
N PRO A 433 14.63 6.13 12.07
CA PRO A 433 15.31 6.27 13.35
C PRO A 433 16.79 5.95 13.17
N SER A 434 17.67 6.83 13.64
CA SER A 434 19.10 6.54 13.72
C SER A 434 19.31 5.44 14.76
N ILE A 435 19.91 4.33 14.33
CA ILE A 435 20.31 3.17 15.14
C ILE A 435 21.29 3.60 16.23
#